data_AF-A0A8J5UHP4-F1
#
_entry.id   AF-A0A8J5UHP4-F1
#
_cell.length_a   1.000
_cell.length_b   1.000
_cell.length_c   1.000
_cell.angle_alpha   90.00
_cell.angle_beta   90.00
_cell.angle_gamma   90.00
#
_symmetry.space_group_name_H-M   'P 1'
#
loop_
_entity.id
_entity.type
_entity.pdbx_description
1 polymer ?
#
loop_
_entity_poly.entity_id
_entity_poly.type
_entity_poly.pdbx_seq_one_letter_code
_entity_poly.pdbx_strand_id
1 'polypeptide(L)'
;MATYLSQLKVSARLFNLQPVLLRGEAEALFSRRFELKKQAKEARHRGDRELAFQLKREASECHAKAESLRRRAAVLSFIHNNKNNPEGILDLHHLSIQESETVLIDMLQYGIYNRKPLWKIVCGRGKSRSHVPPRLRPTIETFCERHGLNLIKHPWNPGCLTVDVSTHRAY
;
A
#
# COMPACT_ATOMS: atom_id res chain seq x y z
N MET A 1 23.91 -23.53 -19.89
CA MET A 1 22.92 -23.51 -18.77
C MET A 1 23.22 -22.47 -17.69
N ALA A 2 24.47 -22.28 -17.25
CA ALA A 2 24.82 -21.30 -16.21
C ALA A 2 24.42 -19.84 -16.54
N THR A 3 24.52 -19.44 -17.82
CA THR A 3 24.19 -18.08 -18.30
C THR A 3 22.69 -17.77 -18.30
N TYR A 4 21.84 -18.78 -18.52
CA TYR A 4 20.38 -18.62 -18.50
C TYR A 4 19.86 -18.49 -17.07
N LEU A 5 20.39 -19.32 -16.15
CA LEU A 5 20.05 -19.24 -14.73
C LEU A 5 20.54 -17.92 -14.09
N SER A 6 21.67 -17.37 -14.53
CA SER A 6 22.12 -16.05 -14.08
C SER A 6 21.24 -14.91 -14.62
N GLN A 7 20.85 -14.96 -15.90
CA GLN A 7 19.90 -13.99 -16.48
C GLN A 7 18.53 -14.02 -15.80
N LEU A 8 17.99 -15.20 -15.50
CA LEU A 8 16.73 -15.33 -14.74
C LEU A 8 16.84 -14.74 -13.33
N LYS A 9 17.96 -14.96 -12.64
CA LYS A 9 18.22 -14.36 -11.31
C LYS A 9 18.34 -12.84 -11.38
N VAL A 10 18.99 -12.30 -12.41
CA VAL A 10 19.08 -10.84 -12.63
C VAL A 10 17.70 -10.26 -12.94
N SER A 11 16.92 -10.89 -13.80
CA SER A 11 15.55 -10.45 -14.14
C SER A 11 14.63 -10.47 -12.93
N ALA A 12 14.69 -11.51 -12.10
CA ALA A 12 13.94 -11.58 -10.84
C ALA A 12 14.38 -10.48 -9.86
N ARG A 13 15.68 -10.20 -9.78
CA ARG A 13 16.22 -9.12 -8.94
C ARG A 13 15.76 -7.74 -9.41
N LEU A 14 15.77 -7.49 -10.72
CA LEU A 14 15.27 -6.25 -11.31
C LEU A 14 13.77 -6.07 -11.06
N PHE A 15 12.97 -7.13 -11.24
CA PHE A 15 11.55 -7.12 -10.92
C PHE A 15 11.27 -6.77 -9.45
N ASN A 16 12.08 -7.30 -8.53
CA ASN A 16 11.95 -7.01 -7.09
C ASN A 16 12.38 -5.58 -6.71
N LEU A 17 13.24 -4.94 -7.51
CA LEU A 17 13.69 -3.56 -7.29
C LEU A 17 12.71 -2.52 -7.83
N GLN A 18 11.87 -2.88 -8.81
CA GLN A 18 10.93 -1.96 -9.43
C GLN A 18 10.00 -1.23 -8.43
N PRO A 19 9.35 -1.91 -7.46
CA PRO A 19 8.51 -1.20 -6.48
C PRO A 19 9.29 -0.19 -5.64
N VAL A 20 10.53 -0.51 -5.27
CA VAL A 20 11.38 0.35 -4.44
C VAL A 20 11.77 1.61 -5.22
N LEU A 21 12.17 1.46 -6.48
CA LEU A 21 12.51 2.58 -7.36
C LEU A 21 11.32 3.52 -7.56
N LEU A 22 10.14 2.97 -7.86
CA LEU A 22 8.91 3.74 -8.03
C LEU A 22 8.51 4.50 -6.76
N ARG A 23 8.71 3.90 -5.57
CA ARG A 23 8.49 4.59 -4.29
C ARG A 23 9.48 5.74 -4.11
N GLY A 24 10.77 5.52 -4.39
CA GLY A 24 11.78 6.57 -4.32
C GLY A 24 11.48 7.75 -5.26
N GLU A 25 11.06 7.49 -6.49
CA GLU A 25 10.65 8.55 -7.43
C GLU A 25 9.40 9.31 -6.94
N ALA A 26 8.41 8.60 -6.39
CA ALA A 26 7.22 9.21 -5.81
C ALA A 26 7.57 10.12 -4.62
N GLU A 27 8.45 9.65 -3.73
CA GLU A 27 8.94 10.42 -2.57
C GLU A 27 9.66 11.70 -3.00
N ALA A 28 10.52 11.63 -4.01
CA ALA A 28 11.18 12.81 -4.58
C ALA A 28 10.17 13.85 -5.10
N LEU A 29 9.11 13.40 -5.80
CA LEU A 29 8.06 14.28 -6.29
C LEU A 29 7.19 14.88 -5.17
N PHE A 30 6.92 14.13 -4.10
CA PHE A 30 6.22 14.67 -2.93
C PHE A 30 7.05 15.73 -2.20
N SER A 31 8.36 15.52 -2.07
CA SER A 31 9.30 16.51 -1.53
C SER A 31 9.31 17.78 -2.38
N ARG A 32 9.41 17.63 -3.71
CA ARG A 32 9.32 18.76 -4.64
C ARG A 32 7.99 19.51 -4.53
N ARG A 33 6.87 18.80 -4.48
CA ARG A 33 5.53 19.39 -4.24
C ARG A 33 5.49 20.20 -2.96
N PHE A 34 6.10 19.70 -1.88
CA PHE A 34 6.12 20.39 -0.60
C PHE A 34 6.86 21.73 -0.70
N GLU A 35 8.02 21.74 -1.36
CA GLU A 35 8.79 22.96 -1.64
C GLU A 35 7.99 23.96 -2.49
N LEU A 36 7.40 23.50 -3.59
CA LEU A 36 6.58 24.34 -4.48
C LEU A 36 5.38 24.96 -3.76
N LYS A 37 4.72 24.20 -2.88
CA LYS A 37 3.63 24.73 -2.05
C LYS A 37 4.10 25.79 -1.07
N LYS A 38 5.29 25.62 -0.48
CA LYS A 38 5.91 26.62 0.40
C LYS A 38 6.19 27.91 -0.38
N GLN A 39 6.84 27.80 -1.54
CA GLN A 39 7.14 28.94 -2.42
C GLN A 39 5.87 29.64 -2.91
N ALA A 40 4.83 28.89 -3.27
CA ALA A 40 3.54 29.46 -3.69
C ALA A 40 2.87 30.27 -2.57
N LYS A 41 2.99 29.80 -1.32
CA LYS A 41 2.48 30.53 -0.15
C LYS A 41 3.24 31.86 0.03
N GLU A 42 4.56 31.82 -0.08
CA GLU A 42 5.41 33.02 0.00
C GLU A 42 5.11 34.03 -1.11
N ALA A 43 4.97 33.58 -2.37
CA ALA A 43 4.59 34.43 -3.50
C ALA A 43 3.24 35.13 -3.25
N ARG A 44 2.24 34.38 -2.75
CA ARG A 44 0.93 34.95 -2.38
C ARG A 44 1.05 36.00 -1.27
N HIS A 45 1.90 35.77 -0.26
CA HIS A 45 2.12 36.75 0.81
C HIS A 45 2.79 38.03 0.30
N ARG A 46 3.64 37.94 -0.73
CA ARG A 46 4.27 39.09 -1.40
C ARG A 46 3.38 39.77 -2.44
N GLY A 47 2.14 39.31 -2.63
CA GLY A 47 1.19 39.86 -3.60
C GLY A 47 1.36 39.36 -5.04
N ASP A 48 2.34 38.50 -5.30
CA ASP A 48 2.59 37.91 -6.62
C ASP A 48 1.63 36.74 -6.88
N ARG A 49 0.45 37.07 -7.40
CA ARG A 49 -0.64 36.11 -7.64
C ARG A 49 -0.36 35.19 -8.81
N GLU A 50 0.34 35.66 -9.84
CA GLU A 50 0.64 34.89 -11.03
C GLU A 50 1.67 33.80 -10.72
N LEU A 51 2.78 34.15 -10.08
CA LEU A 51 3.78 33.19 -9.64
C LEU A 51 3.17 32.18 -8.66
N ALA A 52 2.35 32.63 -7.71
CA ALA A 52 1.67 31.75 -6.77
C ALA A 52 0.74 30.75 -7.48
N PHE A 53 0.09 31.15 -8.58
CA PHE A 53 -0.75 30.26 -9.38
C PHE A 53 0.08 29.24 -10.16
N GLN A 54 1.16 29.68 -10.82
CA GLN A 54 2.06 28.80 -11.56
C GLN A 54 2.69 27.73 -10.66
N LEU A 55 3.23 28.12 -9.51
CA LEU A 55 3.82 27.18 -8.53
C LEU A 55 2.80 26.18 -7.97
N LYS A 56 1.54 26.61 -7.77
CA LYS A 56 0.46 25.70 -7.37
C LYS A 56 0.14 24.67 -8.44
N ARG A 57 0.14 25.08 -9.71
CA ARG A 57 -0.10 24.18 -10.84
C ARG A 57 1.00 23.13 -10.92
N GLU A 58 2.27 23.53 -10.86
CA GLU A 58 3.42 22.61 -10.82
C GLU A 58 3.33 21.65 -9.62
N ALA A 59 2.98 22.16 -8.43
CA ALA A 59 2.79 21.32 -7.24
C ALA A 59 1.66 20.28 -7.43
N SER A 60 0.60 20.63 -8.16
CA SER A 60 -0.51 19.73 -8.49
C SER A 60 -0.07 18.63 -9.46
N GLU A 61 0.74 18.97 -10.46
CA GLU A 61 1.30 18.03 -11.42
C GLU A 61 2.27 17.04 -10.73
N CYS A 62 3.17 17.55 -9.87
CA CYS A 62 4.02 16.70 -9.02
C CYS A 62 3.17 15.75 -8.17
N HIS A 63 2.08 16.23 -7.58
CA HIS A 63 1.18 15.42 -6.77
C HIS A 63 0.55 14.27 -7.57
N ALA A 64 -0.04 14.57 -8.73
CA ALA A 64 -0.69 13.58 -9.57
C ALA A 64 0.29 12.51 -10.05
N LYS A 65 1.51 12.91 -10.44
CA LYS A 65 2.57 11.98 -10.87
C LYS A 65 3.04 11.11 -9.71
N ALA A 66 3.26 11.70 -8.52
CA ALA A 66 3.67 10.96 -7.32
C ALA A 66 2.62 9.91 -6.92
N GLU A 67 1.33 10.27 -6.90
CA GLU A 67 0.24 9.32 -6.61
C GLU A 67 0.13 8.20 -7.64
N SER A 68 0.37 8.49 -8.93
CA SER A 68 0.41 7.47 -9.97
C SER A 68 1.55 6.47 -9.74
N LEU A 69 2.76 6.95 -9.46
CA LEU A 69 3.91 6.11 -9.16
C LEU A 69 3.71 5.29 -7.88
N ARG A 70 3.17 5.91 -6.82
CA ARG A 70 2.83 5.23 -5.56
C ARG A 70 1.85 4.08 -5.80
N ARG A 71 0.78 4.32 -6.57
CA ARG A 71 -0.20 3.27 -6.94
C ARG A 71 0.45 2.13 -7.72
N ARG A 72 1.28 2.43 -8.71
CA ARG A 72 2.02 1.41 -9.48
C ARG A 72 2.94 0.59 -8.59
N ALA A 73 3.66 1.23 -7.68
CA ALA A 73 4.54 0.56 -6.73
C ALA A 73 3.74 -0.37 -5.80
N ALA A 74 2.59 0.09 -5.30
CA ALA A 74 1.71 -0.70 -4.44
C ALA A 74 1.21 -1.96 -5.15
N VAL A 75 0.73 -1.84 -6.39
CA VAL A 75 0.27 -2.98 -7.20
C VAL A 75 1.41 -4.00 -7.40
N LEU A 76 2.61 -3.54 -7.76
CA LEU A 76 3.74 -4.44 -7.96
C LEU A 76 4.19 -5.11 -6.66
N SER A 77 4.20 -4.37 -5.54
CA SER A 77 4.46 -4.95 -4.21
C SER A 77 3.43 -6.02 -3.86
N PHE A 78 2.14 -5.75 -4.09
CA PHE A 78 1.07 -6.69 -3.83
C PHE A 78 1.20 -7.97 -4.65
N ILE A 79 1.38 -7.84 -5.98
CA ILE A 79 1.59 -8.99 -6.88
C ILE A 79 2.80 -9.79 -6.42
N HIS A 80 3.90 -9.12 -6.11
CA HIS A 80 5.14 -9.78 -5.69
C HIS A 80 4.95 -10.59 -4.40
N ASN A 81 4.34 -9.98 -3.37
CA ASN A 81 4.12 -10.66 -2.09
C ASN A 81 3.20 -11.88 -2.24
N ASN A 82 2.21 -11.81 -3.14
CA ASN A 82 1.17 -12.83 -3.24
C ASN A 82 1.42 -13.87 -4.34
N LYS A 83 2.43 -13.70 -5.19
CA LYS A 83 2.71 -14.58 -6.35
C LYS A 83 2.81 -16.06 -5.98
N ASN A 84 3.39 -16.37 -4.82
CA ASN A 84 3.64 -17.75 -4.38
C ASN A 84 2.80 -18.14 -3.16
N ASN A 85 1.84 -17.30 -2.76
CA ASN A 85 1.01 -17.59 -1.61
C ASN A 85 -0.03 -18.66 -1.95
N PRO A 86 -0.26 -19.63 -1.05
CA PRO A 86 -1.43 -20.50 -1.12
C PRO A 86 -2.73 -19.71 -1.23
N GLU A 87 -3.73 -20.32 -1.85
CA GLU A 87 -5.06 -19.76 -1.92
C GLU A 87 -5.60 -19.45 -0.50
N GLY A 88 -6.30 -18.31 -0.37
CA GLY A 88 -6.82 -17.85 0.93
C GLY A 88 -5.77 -17.17 1.82
N ILE A 89 -4.54 -16.96 1.36
CA ILE A 89 -3.54 -16.12 2.04
C ILE A 89 -3.39 -14.79 1.30
N LEU A 90 -3.53 -13.70 2.04
CA LEU A 90 -3.41 -12.33 1.55
C LEU A 90 -2.28 -11.61 2.27
N ASP A 91 -1.15 -11.40 1.60
CA ASP A 91 0.00 -10.68 2.13
C ASP A 91 -0.03 -9.20 1.72
N LEU A 92 -0.31 -8.35 2.70
CA LEU A 92 -0.39 -6.89 2.59
C LEU A 92 0.88 -6.20 3.11
N HIS A 93 1.95 -6.95 3.38
CA HIS A 93 3.20 -6.39 3.85
C HIS A 93 3.78 -5.38 2.84
N HIS A 94 4.45 -4.34 3.34
CA HIS A 94 5.05 -3.26 2.55
C HIS A 94 4.06 -2.36 1.78
N LEU A 95 2.75 -2.60 1.88
CA LEU A 95 1.75 -1.63 1.47
C LEU A 95 1.59 -0.54 2.53
N SER A 96 1.26 0.66 2.12
CA SER A 96 0.79 1.69 3.06
C SER A 96 -0.58 1.31 3.62
N ILE A 97 -1.01 1.95 4.71
CA ILE A 97 -2.32 1.66 5.34
C ILE A 97 -3.45 1.83 4.32
N GLN A 98 -3.46 2.95 3.60
CA GLN A 98 -4.47 3.27 2.59
C GLN A 98 -4.48 2.26 1.43
N GLU A 99 -3.29 1.88 0.95
CA GLU A 99 -3.14 0.83 -0.08
C GLU A 99 -3.70 -0.50 0.42
N SER A 100 -3.39 -0.85 1.67
CA SER A 100 -3.83 -2.10 2.27
C SER A 100 -5.33 -2.13 2.52
N GLU A 101 -5.94 -1.03 2.96
CA GLU A 101 -7.40 -0.91 3.13
C GLU A 101 -8.11 -1.14 1.79
N THR A 102 -7.62 -0.49 0.73
CA THR A 102 -8.20 -0.63 -0.62
C THR A 102 -8.14 -2.08 -1.09
N VAL A 103 -6.95 -2.69 -1.05
CA VAL A 103 -6.75 -4.09 -1.46
C VAL A 103 -7.57 -5.05 -0.60
N LEU A 104 -7.65 -4.80 0.71
CA LEU A 104 -8.42 -5.64 1.62
C LEU A 104 -9.91 -5.59 1.28
N ILE A 105 -10.48 -4.40 1.04
CA ILE A 105 -11.88 -4.24 0.65
C ILE A 105 -12.18 -5.02 -0.63
N ASP A 106 -11.39 -4.82 -1.67
CA ASP A 106 -11.58 -5.50 -2.96
C ASP A 106 -11.50 -7.03 -2.81
N MET A 107 -10.54 -7.52 -2.02
CA MET A 107 -10.34 -8.96 -1.80
C MET A 107 -11.42 -9.59 -0.92
N LEU A 108 -11.94 -8.87 0.09
CA LEU A 108 -13.06 -9.35 0.89
C LEU A 108 -14.35 -9.40 0.06
N GLN A 109 -14.62 -8.39 -0.77
CA GLN A 109 -15.74 -8.40 -1.72
C GLN A 109 -15.62 -9.58 -2.69
N TYR A 110 -14.44 -9.80 -3.26
CA TYR A 110 -14.16 -10.97 -4.07
C TYR A 110 -14.39 -12.28 -3.30
N GLY A 111 -13.93 -12.37 -2.05
CA GLY A 111 -14.13 -13.53 -1.18
C GLY A 111 -15.60 -13.85 -0.92
N ILE A 112 -16.40 -12.83 -0.60
CA ILE A 112 -17.85 -12.93 -0.39
C ILE A 112 -18.53 -13.42 -1.68
N TYR A 113 -18.24 -12.77 -2.82
CA TYR A 113 -18.84 -13.13 -4.12
C TYR A 113 -18.55 -14.58 -4.51
N ASN A 114 -17.32 -15.04 -4.30
CA ASN A 114 -16.88 -16.39 -4.66
C ASN A 114 -17.10 -17.42 -3.54
N ARG A 115 -17.81 -17.07 -2.46
CA ARG A 115 -18.07 -17.94 -1.29
C ARG A 115 -16.80 -18.57 -0.70
N LYS A 116 -15.68 -17.86 -0.71
CA LYS A 116 -14.43 -18.31 -0.08
C LYS A 116 -14.50 -17.99 1.42
N PRO A 117 -14.49 -18.98 2.32
CA PRO A 117 -14.92 -18.76 3.71
C PRO A 117 -13.89 -18.05 4.60
N LEU A 118 -12.58 -18.20 4.34
CA LEU A 118 -11.52 -17.75 5.25
C LEU A 118 -10.36 -17.12 4.50
N TRP A 119 -9.94 -15.93 4.94
CA TRP A 119 -8.73 -15.26 4.46
C TRP A 119 -7.73 -15.04 5.59
N LYS A 120 -6.55 -15.64 5.45
CA LYS A 120 -5.40 -15.38 6.32
C LYS A 120 -4.68 -14.14 5.81
N ILE A 121 -4.81 -13.03 6.53
CA ILE A 121 -4.18 -11.76 6.22
C ILE A 121 -2.83 -11.65 6.94
N VAL A 122 -1.77 -11.45 6.16
CA VAL A 122 -0.43 -11.16 6.65
C VAL A 122 -0.20 -9.65 6.56
N CYS A 123 -0.13 -9.01 7.71
CA CYS A 123 0.00 -7.55 7.86
C CYS A 123 1.46 -7.11 8.11
N GLY A 124 2.36 -8.08 8.32
CA GLY A 124 3.72 -7.86 8.79
C GLY A 124 3.81 -7.60 10.30
N ARG A 125 4.96 -7.88 10.91
CA ARG A 125 5.19 -7.74 12.37
C ARG A 125 5.52 -6.29 12.81
N GLY A 126 5.62 -5.35 11.87
CA GLY A 126 6.23 -4.03 12.10
C GLY A 126 7.76 -4.12 12.29
N LYS A 127 8.49 -3.04 12.04
CA LYS A 127 9.92 -2.98 12.37
C LYS A 127 10.06 -2.75 13.87
N SER A 128 10.65 -3.71 14.59
CA SER A 128 10.97 -3.68 16.02
C SER A 128 11.90 -2.53 16.48
N ARG A 129 12.29 -1.58 15.61
CA ARG A 129 13.21 -0.47 15.93
C ARG A 129 12.54 0.90 16.01
N SER A 130 11.27 1.02 15.63
CA SER A 130 10.49 2.25 15.76
C SER A 130 9.33 1.99 16.71
N HIS A 131 9.18 2.79 17.77
CA HIS A 131 8.07 2.76 18.74
C HIS A 131 6.66 3.00 18.13
N VAL A 132 6.52 2.95 16.79
CA VAL A 132 5.26 3.09 16.08
C VAL A 132 4.72 1.68 15.80
N PRO A 133 3.64 1.25 16.47
CA PRO A 133 3.01 -0.04 16.16
C PRO A 133 2.58 -0.08 14.69
N PRO A 134 2.63 -1.25 14.03
CA PRO A 134 2.19 -1.40 12.65
C PRO A 134 0.72 -0.98 12.55
N ARG A 135 0.49 0.21 12.01
CA ARG A 135 -0.83 0.86 11.94
C ARG A 135 -1.85 0.06 11.13
N LEU A 136 -1.37 -0.84 10.26
CA LEU A 136 -2.22 -1.68 9.43
C LEU A 136 -3.09 -2.65 10.25
N ARG A 137 -2.55 -3.25 11.30
CA ARG A 137 -3.32 -4.22 12.11
C ARG A 137 -4.53 -3.57 12.79
N PRO A 138 -4.39 -2.48 13.57
CA PRO A 138 -5.54 -1.78 14.15
C PRO A 138 -6.58 -1.37 13.11
N THR A 139 -6.14 -0.91 11.93
CA THR A 139 -7.03 -0.58 10.82
C THR A 139 -7.88 -1.77 10.37
N ILE A 140 -7.29 -2.95 10.22
CA ILE A 140 -8.01 -4.17 9.83
C ILE A 140 -8.98 -4.62 10.93
N GLU A 141 -8.57 -4.49 12.20
CA GLU A 141 -9.43 -4.76 13.36
C GLU A 141 -10.68 -3.86 13.32
N THR A 142 -10.50 -2.54 13.17
CA THR A 142 -11.62 -1.58 13.04
C THR A 142 -12.50 -1.84 11.82
N PHE A 143 -11.91 -2.23 10.69
CA PHE A 143 -12.68 -2.58 9.49
C PHE A 143 -13.59 -3.79 9.76
N CYS A 144 -13.05 -4.87 10.32
CA CYS A 144 -13.83 -6.07 10.60
C CYS A 144 -14.96 -5.80 11.60
N GLU A 145 -14.67 -5.01 12.64
CA GLU A 145 -15.68 -4.59 13.63
C GLU A 145 -16.84 -3.82 12.98
N ARG A 146 -16.53 -2.82 12.14
CA ARG A 146 -17.56 -2.01 11.45
C ARG A 146 -18.45 -2.82 10.52
N HIS A 147 -17.91 -3.89 9.93
CA HIS A 147 -18.60 -4.72 8.96
C HIS A 147 -19.14 -6.03 9.54
N GLY A 148 -19.07 -6.23 10.87
CA GLY A 148 -19.54 -7.44 11.53
C GLY A 148 -18.80 -8.72 11.09
N LEU A 149 -17.56 -8.59 10.63
CA LEU A 149 -16.72 -9.71 10.21
C LEU A 149 -16.02 -10.32 11.42
N ASN A 150 -15.98 -11.64 11.49
CA ASN A 150 -15.28 -12.32 12.57
C ASN A 150 -13.76 -12.32 12.29
N LEU A 151 -12.98 -11.84 13.27
CA LEU A 151 -11.54 -11.72 13.18
C LEU A 151 -10.86 -12.63 14.22
N ILE A 152 -10.11 -13.61 13.74
CA ILE A 152 -9.33 -14.52 14.57
C ILE A 152 -7.88 -14.04 14.61
N LYS A 153 -7.41 -13.67 15.80
CA LYS A 153 -6.03 -13.21 16.03
C LYS A 153 -5.13 -14.44 16.17
N HIS A 154 -4.00 -14.47 15.46
CA HIS A 154 -3.05 -15.58 15.62
C HIS A 154 -2.32 -15.47 16.98
N PRO A 155 -2.32 -16.51 17.83
CA PRO A 155 -1.82 -16.44 19.21
C PRO A 155 -0.33 -16.08 19.31
N TRP A 156 0.49 -16.57 18.37
CA TRP A 156 1.96 -16.44 18.43
C TRP A 156 2.54 -15.52 17.34
N ASN A 157 1.71 -14.98 16.43
CA ASN A 157 2.18 -14.17 15.31
C ASN A 157 1.29 -12.92 15.17
N PRO A 158 1.66 -11.82 15.83
CA PRO A 158 0.85 -10.60 15.82
C PRO A 158 0.75 -9.96 14.42
N GLY A 159 1.60 -10.35 13.47
CA GLY A 159 1.51 -9.92 12.07
C GLY A 159 0.54 -10.72 11.21
N CYS A 160 -0.18 -11.69 11.78
CA CYS A 160 -1.12 -12.54 11.08
C CYS A 160 -2.51 -12.48 11.72
N LEU A 161 -3.51 -12.27 10.89
CA LEU A 161 -4.93 -12.26 11.24
C LEU A 161 -5.66 -13.22 10.31
N THR A 162 -6.74 -13.84 10.78
CA THR A 162 -7.64 -14.59 9.91
C THR A 162 -8.99 -13.91 9.95
N VAL A 163 -9.51 -13.50 8.80
CA VAL A 163 -10.86 -12.98 8.65
C VAL A 163 -11.75 -14.09 8.14
N ASP A 164 -12.83 -14.33 8.87
CA ASP A 164 -13.91 -15.20 8.46
C ASP A 164 -15.00 -14.36 7.81
N VAL A 165 -15.23 -14.63 6.52
CA VAL A 165 -16.23 -13.95 5.70
C VAL A 165 -17.49 -14.81 5.50
N SER A 166 -17.53 -16.02 6.06
CA SER A 166 -18.72 -16.88 6.04
C SER A 166 -19.86 -16.33 6.90
N THR A 167 -19.54 -15.48 7.88
CA THR A 167 -20.51 -14.83 8.77
C THR A 167 -21.15 -13.58 8.17
N HIS A 168 -20.80 -13.21 6.94
CA HIS A 168 -21.31 -11.99 6.30
C HIS A 168 -22.82 -12.11 6.04
N ARG A 169 -23.63 -11.41 6.84
CA ARG A 169 -25.02 -11.12 6.47
C ARG A 169 -24.99 -10.15 5.30
N ALA A 170 -25.45 -10.58 4.13
CA ALA A 170 -25.62 -9.71 2.98
C ALA A 170 -26.39 -8.44 3.40
N TYR A 171 -25.86 -7.27 3.01
CA TYR A 171 -26.60 -6.02 3.06
C TYR A 171 -27.69 -6.03 1.98
#